data_AF-A0A4S4E7N2-F1
#
_entry.id   AF-A0A4S4E7N2-F1
#
_cell.length_a   1.000
_cell.length_b   1.000
_cell.length_c   1.000
_cell.angle_alpha   90.00
_cell.angle_beta   90.00
_cell.angle_gamma   90.00
#
_symmetry.space_group_name_H-M   'P 1'
#
loop_
_entity.id
_entity.type
_entity.pdbx_description
1 polymer ?
#
loop_
_entity_poly.entity_id
_entity_poly.type
_entity_poly.pdbx_seq_one_letter_code
_entity_poly.pdbx_strand_id
1 'polypeptide(L)'
;MSFPETLETSLTFLMLFVLLIVVIISFVVFGSKIFPSFVKFLKSKDPSDGSEQALLDELKALDEHLKAHGPYVNGEKICAVDLSLAPKLYHLDVALGHFKGWKIAESLTHVHNYMKESFEKTKPAKKYVIAGWEPKVNA
;
A
#
# COMPACT_ATOMS: atom_id res chain seq x y z
N MET A 1 -37.88 30.02 7.99
CA MET A 1 -36.55 30.53 8.41
C MET A 1 -35.53 29.92 7.46
N SER A 2 -35.13 30.67 6.43
CA SER A 2 -34.19 30.21 5.41
C SER A 2 -32.76 30.40 5.91
N PHE A 3 -31.99 29.31 5.95
CA PHE A 3 -30.56 29.36 6.28
C PHE A 3 -29.79 30.10 5.17
N PRO A 4 -28.78 30.93 5.47
CA PRO A 4 -28.08 31.70 4.45
C PRO A 4 -27.21 30.77 3.59
N GLU A 5 -27.46 30.78 2.28
CA GLU A 5 -26.79 30.01 1.22
C GLU A 5 -25.25 30.15 1.24
N THR A 6 -24.75 31.23 1.83
CA THR A 6 -23.33 31.54 2.03
C THR A 6 -22.65 30.72 3.13
N LEU A 7 -23.40 30.26 4.14
CA LEU A 7 -22.84 29.41 5.21
C LEU A 7 -22.74 27.95 4.76
N GLU A 8 -23.70 27.47 3.97
CA GLU A 8 -23.70 26.14 3.35
C GLU A 8 -22.53 25.98 2.35
N THR A 9 -22.27 27.00 1.55
CA THR A 9 -21.11 27.03 0.63
C THR A 9 -19.76 27.09 1.38
N SER A 10 -19.69 27.78 2.51
CA SER A 10 -18.50 27.79 3.38
C SER A 10 -18.25 26.43 4.04
N LEU A 11 -19.31 25.79 4.55
CA LEU A 11 -19.20 24.49 5.22
C LEU A 11 -18.84 23.38 4.25
N THR A 12 -19.42 23.37 3.05
CA THR A 12 -19.08 22.41 1.99
C THR A 12 -17.65 22.59 1.49
N PHE A 13 -17.16 23.83 1.36
CA PHE A 13 -15.76 24.09 1.01
C PHE A 13 -14.80 23.63 2.11
N LEU A 14 -15.13 23.85 3.38
CA LEU A 14 -14.36 23.36 4.52
C LEU A 14 -14.36 21.82 4.57
N MET A 15 -15.50 21.17 4.35
CA MET A 15 -15.58 19.70 4.30
C MET A 15 -14.77 19.12 3.13
N LEU A 16 -14.77 19.76 1.97
CA LEU A 16 -13.95 19.36 0.83
C LEU A 16 -12.45 19.57 1.09
N PHE A 17 -12.07 20.67 1.74
CA PHE A 17 -10.68 20.93 2.12
C PHE A 17 -10.19 19.95 3.19
N VAL A 18 -11.01 19.64 4.19
CA VAL A 18 -10.73 18.61 5.20
C VAL A 18 -10.64 17.24 4.55
N LEU A 19 -11.55 16.88 3.64
CA LEU A 19 -11.51 15.62 2.91
C LEU A 19 -10.25 15.51 2.04
N LEU A 20 -9.87 16.59 1.35
CA LEU A 20 -8.65 16.64 0.54
C LEU A 20 -7.39 16.50 1.40
N ILE A 21 -7.35 17.17 2.55
CA ILE A 21 -6.26 17.04 3.53
C ILE A 21 -6.18 15.60 4.04
N VAL A 22 -7.30 14.99 4.42
CA VAL A 22 -7.35 13.59 4.89
C VAL A 22 -6.86 12.64 3.81
N VAL A 23 -7.27 12.83 2.55
CA VAL A 23 -6.83 11.99 1.42
C VAL A 23 -5.33 12.13 1.16
N ILE A 24 -4.79 13.34 1.18
CA ILE A 24 -3.35 13.59 0.99
C ILE A 24 -2.54 13.04 2.16
N ILE A 25 -2.99 13.24 3.40
CA ILE A 25 -2.34 12.71 4.60
C ILE A 25 -2.32 11.18 4.54
N SER A 26 -3.44 10.54 4.21
CA SER A 26 -3.49 9.08 4.07
C SER A 26 -2.51 8.55 3.02
N PHE A 27 -2.31 9.25 1.89
CA PHE A 27 -1.29 8.87 0.90
C PHE A 27 0.15 9.05 1.39
N VAL A 28 0.43 10.12 2.13
CA VAL A 28 1.77 10.36 2.70
C VAL A 28 2.08 9.36 3.81
N VAL A 29 1.07 9.01 4.61
CA VAL A 29 1.20 8.17 5.80
C VAL A 29 1.19 6.68 5.47
N PHE A 30 0.30 6.22 4.58
CA PHE A 30 0.12 4.79 4.30
C PHE A 30 0.70 4.39 2.94
N GLY A 31 1.64 3.44 2.95
CA GLY A 31 2.18 2.81 1.74
C GLY A 31 3.36 3.52 1.06
N SER A 32 3.71 4.73 1.48
CA SER A 32 4.88 5.46 0.95
C SER A 32 6.21 4.77 1.30
N LYS A 33 6.29 4.14 2.48
CA LYS A 33 7.48 3.45 2.97
C LYS A 33 7.55 1.95 2.64
N ILE A 34 6.42 1.32 2.30
CA ILE A 34 6.37 -0.12 1.98
C ILE A 34 7.35 -0.47 0.87
N PHE A 35 7.36 0.26 -0.24
CA PHE A 35 8.22 -0.07 -1.37
C PHE A 35 9.71 0.17 -1.09
N PRO A 36 10.15 1.31 -0.50
CA PRO A 36 11.52 1.46 -0.02
C PRO A 36 11.97 0.36 0.95
N SER A 37 11.14 0.01 1.95
CA SER A 37 11.44 -1.06 2.91
C SER A 37 11.56 -2.42 2.23
N PHE A 38 10.66 -2.72 1.28
CA PHE A 38 10.72 -3.93 0.46
C PHE A 38 12.02 -3.99 -0.36
N VAL A 39 12.40 -2.92 -1.06
CA VAL A 39 13.63 -2.92 -1.88
C VAL A 39 14.86 -3.10 -0.99
N LYS A 40 14.89 -2.43 0.17
CA LYS A 40 15.97 -2.59 1.15
C LYS A 40 16.06 -4.04 1.63
N PHE A 41 14.95 -4.63 2.05
CA PHE A 41 14.92 -6.02 2.51
C PHE A 41 15.29 -7.00 1.40
N LEU A 42 14.76 -6.82 0.19
CA LEU A 42 15.05 -7.67 -0.97
C LEU A 42 16.56 -7.70 -1.30
N LYS A 43 17.24 -6.55 -1.22
CA LYS A 43 18.68 -6.43 -1.51
C LYS A 43 19.57 -6.79 -0.33
N SER A 44 19.02 -6.84 0.89
CA SER A 44 19.80 -7.14 2.07
C SER A 44 20.39 -8.55 2.01
N LYS A 45 21.68 -8.66 2.35
CA LYS A 45 22.39 -9.94 2.51
C LYS A 45 22.56 -10.32 3.98
N ASP A 46 22.28 -9.37 4.88
CA ASP A 46 22.44 -9.55 6.32
C ASP A 46 21.06 -9.75 6.96
N PRO A 47 20.76 -10.96 7.48
CA PRO A 47 19.47 -11.22 8.11
C PRO A 47 19.24 -10.43 9.41
N SER A 48 20.28 -9.79 9.98
CA SER A 48 20.21 -9.02 11.22
C SER A 48 20.14 -7.50 11.03
N ASP A 49 20.08 -7.00 9.80
CA ASP A 49 20.08 -5.56 9.50
C ASP A 49 18.74 -4.83 9.79
N GLY A 50 17.75 -5.57 10.29
CA GLY A 50 16.41 -5.06 10.65
C GLY A 50 15.52 -4.70 9.46
N SER A 51 15.94 -4.94 8.22
CA SER A 51 15.16 -4.57 7.03
C SER A 51 13.86 -5.37 6.90
N GLU A 52 13.86 -6.64 7.33
CA GLU A 52 12.64 -7.45 7.40
C GLU A 52 11.63 -6.87 8.39
N GLN A 53 12.08 -6.54 9.60
CA GLN A 53 11.21 -5.99 10.64
C GLN A 53 10.60 -4.66 10.21
N ALA A 54 11.40 -3.79 9.59
CA ALA A 54 10.90 -2.53 9.05
C ALA A 54 9.81 -2.75 7.98
N LEU A 55 9.94 -3.76 7.12
CA LEU A 55 8.88 -4.10 6.16
C LEU A 55 7.63 -4.64 6.86
N LEU A 56 7.81 -5.51 7.86
CA LEU A 56 6.71 -6.07 8.64
C LEU A 56 5.91 -5.00 9.37
N ASP A 57 6.57 -4.00 9.94
CA ASP A 57 5.91 -2.90 10.66
C ASP A 57 5.05 -2.06 9.73
N GLU A 58 5.53 -1.78 8.51
CA GLU A 58 4.76 -1.06 7.48
C GLU A 58 3.57 -1.89 6.97
N LEU A 59 3.73 -3.21 6.82
CA LEU A 59 2.63 -4.10 6.43
C LEU A 59 1.57 -4.23 7.54
N LYS A 60 1.98 -4.27 8.81
CA LYS A 60 1.05 -4.26 9.96
C LYS A 60 0.28 -2.96 10.05
N ALA A 61 0.95 -1.82 9.85
CA ALA A 61 0.29 -0.52 9.83
C ALA A 61 -0.77 -0.43 8.71
N LEU A 62 -0.47 -0.98 7.54
CA LEU A 62 -1.44 -1.09 6.45
C LEU A 62 -2.61 -2.02 6.80
N ASP A 63 -2.35 -3.20 7.39
CA ASP A 63 -3.40 -4.14 7.76
C ASP A 63 -4.38 -3.55 8.78
N GLU A 64 -3.87 -2.90 9.83
CA GLU A 64 -4.72 -2.23 10.83
C GLU A 64 -5.51 -1.05 10.23
N HIS A 65 -4.92 -0.31 9.29
CA HIS A 65 -5.66 0.73 8.56
C HIS A 65 -6.80 0.15 7.73
N LEU A 66 -6.54 -0.90 6.96
CA LEU A 66 -7.55 -1.58 6.14
C LEU A 66 -8.63 -2.26 6.99
N LYS A 67 -8.28 -2.74 8.18
CA LYS A 67 -9.25 -3.27 9.14
C LYS A 67 -10.21 -2.21 9.65
N ALA A 68 -9.72 -1.00 9.91
CA ALA A 68 -10.53 0.09 10.43
C ALA A 68 -11.33 0.82 9.34
N HIS A 69 -10.77 0.94 8.13
CA HIS A 69 -11.29 1.83 7.09
C HIS A 69 -11.42 1.17 5.71
N GLY A 70 -11.25 -0.14 5.59
CA GLY A 70 -11.29 -0.86 4.31
C GLY A 70 -12.68 -0.90 3.65
N PRO A 71 -12.80 -1.57 2.48
CA PRO A 71 -11.83 -2.51 1.91
C PRO A 71 -10.63 -1.89 1.18
N TYR A 72 -10.71 -0.64 0.74
CA TYR A 72 -9.60 0.12 0.13
C TYR A 72 -9.04 1.15 1.10
N VAL A 73 -7.93 1.81 0.76
CA VAL A 73 -7.27 2.78 1.66
C VAL A 73 -8.21 3.92 2.07
N ASN A 74 -9.18 4.28 1.22
CA ASN A 74 -10.15 5.34 1.48
C ASN A 74 -11.59 4.81 1.60
N GLY A 75 -11.79 3.61 2.16
CA GLY A 75 -13.12 3.02 2.32
C GLY A 75 -13.58 2.22 1.12
N GLU A 76 -14.82 2.45 0.71
CA GLU A 76 -15.50 1.66 -0.32
C GLU A 76 -14.99 1.92 -1.74
N LYS A 77 -14.27 3.03 -1.97
CA LYS A 77 -13.86 3.46 -3.30
C LYS A 77 -12.34 3.42 -3.46
N ILE A 78 -11.91 2.87 -4.59
CA ILE A 78 -10.53 2.95 -5.07
C ILE A 78 -10.12 4.43 -5.21
N CYS A 79 -8.94 4.75 -4.71
CA CYS A 79 -8.29 6.04 -4.82
C CYS A 79 -6.89 5.91 -5.44
N ALA A 80 -6.21 7.06 -5.64
CA ALA A 80 -4.87 7.09 -6.20
C ALA A 80 -3.84 6.30 -5.37
N VAL A 81 -4.04 6.20 -4.04
CA VAL A 81 -3.19 5.40 -3.15
C VAL A 81 -3.27 3.94 -3.55
N ASP A 82 -4.49 3.44 -3.80
CA ASP A 82 -4.69 2.03 -4.10
C ASP A 82 -4.03 1.62 -5.42
N LEU A 83 -4.20 2.47 -6.45
CA LEU A 83 -3.59 2.29 -7.77
C LEU A 83 -2.05 2.32 -7.72
N SER A 84 -1.48 3.06 -6.77
CA SER A 84 -0.03 3.11 -6.55
C SER A 84 0.47 1.90 -5.75
N LEU A 85 -0.32 1.45 -4.76
CA LEU A 85 0.08 0.45 -3.78
C LEU A 85 -0.11 -0.98 -4.28
N ALA A 86 -1.20 -1.27 -5.00
CA ALA A 86 -1.51 -2.63 -5.46
C ALA A 86 -0.38 -3.23 -6.34
N PRO A 87 0.20 -2.52 -7.33
CA PRO A 87 1.33 -3.04 -8.10
C PRO A 87 2.57 -3.26 -7.23
N LYS A 88 2.82 -2.40 -6.24
CA LYS A 88 3.98 -2.49 -5.34
C LYS A 88 3.89 -3.74 -4.44
N LEU A 89 2.73 -3.99 -3.85
CA LEU A 89 2.48 -5.19 -3.05
C LEU A 89 2.60 -6.47 -3.89
N TYR A 90 2.15 -6.42 -5.15
CA TYR A 90 2.34 -7.55 -6.06
C TYR A 90 3.82 -7.83 -6.36
N HIS A 91 4.61 -6.79 -6.64
CA HIS A 91 6.05 -6.93 -6.82
C HIS A 91 6.74 -7.47 -5.56
N LEU A 92 6.31 -7.01 -4.38
CA LEU A 92 6.80 -7.49 -3.09
C LEU A 92 6.57 -9.00 -2.93
N ASP A 93 5.32 -9.47 -3.09
CA ASP A 93 4.97 -10.89 -2.93
C ASP A 93 5.76 -11.79 -3.89
N VAL A 94 5.81 -11.43 -5.17
CA VAL A 94 6.50 -12.24 -6.18
C VAL A 94 8.01 -12.23 -6.00
N ALA A 95 8.61 -11.06 -5.77
CA ALA A 95 10.07 -10.95 -5.68
C ALA A 95 10.60 -11.53 -4.36
N LEU A 96 10.00 -11.21 -3.21
CA LEU A 96 10.44 -11.77 -1.93
C LEU A 96 10.20 -13.27 -1.86
N GLY A 97 9.08 -13.76 -2.41
CA GLY A 97 8.81 -15.19 -2.52
C GLY A 97 9.84 -15.93 -3.36
N HIS A 98 10.32 -15.32 -4.46
CA HIS A 98 11.31 -15.93 -5.33
C HIS A 98 12.75 -15.84 -4.78
N PHE A 99 13.22 -14.65 -4.42
CA PHE A 99 14.62 -14.41 -4.07
C PHE A 99 14.95 -14.71 -2.60
N LYS A 100 13.96 -14.68 -1.70
CA LYS A 100 14.16 -14.89 -0.26
C LYS A 100 13.34 -16.02 0.33
N GLY A 101 12.44 -16.65 -0.42
CA GLY A 101 11.49 -17.63 0.12
C GLY A 101 10.51 -17.02 1.14
N TRP A 102 10.42 -15.70 1.19
CA TRP A 102 9.67 -14.95 2.19
C TRP A 102 8.25 -14.70 1.71
N LYS A 103 7.28 -14.71 2.64
CA LYS A 103 5.86 -14.49 2.34
C LYS A 103 5.24 -13.54 3.35
N ILE A 104 4.25 -12.79 2.90
CA ILE A 104 3.41 -11.98 3.79
C ILE A 104 2.71 -12.92 4.77
N ALA A 105 2.86 -12.66 6.07
CA ALA A 105 2.26 -13.48 7.12
C ALA A 105 0.74 -13.63 6.90
N GLU A 106 0.22 -14.85 7.05
CA GLU A 106 -1.19 -15.17 6.84
C GLU A 106 -2.12 -14.44 7.82
N SER A 107 -1.58 -14.01 8.97
CA SER A 107 -2.29 -13.20 9.96
C SER A 107 -2.69 -11.81 9.45
N LEU A 108 -2.03 -11.29 8.41
CA LEU A 108 -2.34 -9.99 7.79
C LEU A 108 -3.50 -10.12 6.79
N THR A 109 -4.66 -10.52 7.31
CA THR A 109 -5.82 -10.93 6.51
C THR A 109 -6.38 -9.80 5.63
N HIS A 110 -6.33 -8.55 6.09
CA HIS A 110 -6.86 -7.41 5.35
C HIS A 110 -5.96 -7.05 4.16
N VAL A 111 -4.63 -7.12 4.35
CA VAL A 111 -3.66 -6.97 3.25
C VAL A 111 -3.87 -8.05 2.18
N HIS A 112 -4.04 -9.32 2.60
CA HIS A 112 -4.30 -10.42 1.67
C HIS A 112 -5.57 -10.22 0.85
N ASN A 113 -6.65 -9.74 1.48
CA ASN A 113 -7.91 -9.47 0.79
C ASN A 113 -7.78 -8.28 -0.17
N TYR A 114 -7.14 -7.19 0.28
CA TYR A 114 -6.87 -5.99 -0.51
C TYR A 114 -6.09 -6.30 -1.81
N MET A 115 -5.11 -7.20 -1.74
CA MET A 115 -4.30 -7.60 -2.90
C MET A 115 -5.06 -8.42 -3.96
N LYS A 116 -6.14 -9.12 -3.59
CA LYS A 116 -6.92 -9.97 -4.51
C LYS A 116 -7.81 -9.16 -5.45
N GLU A 117 -8.41 -8.07 -4.96
CA GLU A 117 -9.45 -7.34 -5.70
C GLU A 117 -8.89 -6.32 -6.69
N SER A 118 -7.73 -5.72 -6.38
CA SER A 118 -7.34 -4.44 -7.00
C SER A 118 -6.63 -4.55 -8.36
N PHE A 119 -6.17 -5.73 -8.81
CA PHE A 119 -5.14 -5.78 -9.88
C PHE A 119 -5.19 -6.96 -10.87
N GLU A 120 -6.19 -7.85 -10.83
CA GLU A 120 -6.13 -9.11 -11.60
C GLU A 120 -6.03 -8.95 -13.13
N LYS A 121 -6.68 -7.94 -13.73
CA LYS A 121 -6.67 -7.75 -15.20
C LYS A 121 -5.34 -7.23 -15.76
N THR A 122 -4.55 -6.52 -14.95
CA THR A 122 -3.32 -5.83 -15.38
C THR A 122 -2.05 -6.49 -14.82
N LYS A 123 -2.20 -7.66 -14.22
CA LYS A 123 -1.14 -8.39 -13.54
C LYS A 123 -0.14 -8.96 -14.55
N PRO A 124 1.13 -8.52 -14.51
CA PRO A 124 2.15 -9.13 -15.37
C PRO A 124 2.41 -10.56 -14.91
N ALA A 125 2.79 -11.44 -15.84
CA ALA A 125 3.18 -12.79 -15.45
C ALA A 125 4.39 -12.76 -14.50
N LYS A 126 4.36 -13.57 -13.44
CA LYS A 126 5.40 -13.60 -12.38
C LYS A 126 6.82 -13.68 -12.92
N LYS A 127 7.05 -14.44 -14.00
CA LYS A 127 8.35 -14.58 -14.66
C LYS A 127 8.95 -13.24 -15.12
N TYR A 128 8.12 -12.30 -15.59
CA TYR A 128 8.59 -10.99 -16.04
C TYR A 128 8.92 -10.07 -14.86
N VAL A 129 8.19 -10.19 -13.75
CA VAL A 129 8.51 -9.47 -12.51
C VAL A 129 9.87 -9.93 -11.98
N ILE A 130 10.08 -11.26 -11.90
CA ILE A 130 11.34 -11.86 -11.44
C ILE A 130 12.50 -11.41 -12.32
N ALA A 131 12.39 -11.56 -13.64
CA ALA A 131 13.44 -11.13 -14.57
C ALA A 131 13.74 -9.62 -14.47
N GLY A 132 12.73 -8.78 -14.19
CA GLY A 132 12.91 -7.35 -13.98
C GLY A 132 13.61 -6.98 -12.66
N TRP A 133 13.59 -7.87 -11.67
CA TRP A 133 14.26 -7.69 -10.38
C TRP A 133 15.64 -8.33 -10.32
N GLU A 134 15.89 -9.39 -11.06
CA GLU A 134 17.14 -10.14 -11.08
C GLU A 134 18.41 -9.25 -11.20
N PRO A 135 18.52 -8.32 -12.18
CA PRO A 135 19.70 -7.45 -12.26
C PRO A 135 19.75 -6.41 -11.12
N LYS A 136 18.66 -6.14 -10.41
CA LYS A 136 18.62 -5.14 -9.32
C LYS A 136 19.00 -5.73 -7.97
N VAL A 137 18.78 -7.03 -7.78
CA VAL A 137 19.15 -7.77 -6.57
C VAL A 137 20.64 -8.11 -6.58
N ASN A 138 21.17 -8.43 -7.77
CA ASN A 138 22.55 -8.86 -7.94
C ASN A 138 23.54 -7.73 -8.30
N ALA A 139 23.05 -6.49 -8.40
CA ALA A 139 23.86 -5.30 -8.64
C ALA A 139 24.55 -4.78 -7.38
#